data_AF-A0A959T309-F1
#
_entry.id   AF-A0A959T309-F1
#
_cell.length_a   1.000
_cell.length_b   1.000
_cell.length_c   1.000
_cell.angle_alpha   90.00
_cell.angle_beta   90.00
_cell.angle_gamma   90.00
#
_symmetry.space_group_name_H-M   'P 1'
#
loop_
_entity.id
_entity.type
_entity.pdbx_description
1 polymer ?
#
loop_
_entity_poly.entity_id
_entity_poly.type
_entity_poly.pdbx_seq_one_letter_code
_entity_poly.pdbx_strand_id
1 'polypeptide(L)'
;MTRIAGVLVYWAVSAVAPALAQDTTVSNLNRERMVGVVAAGGLAITGSLIALDRAWFEQYEQVPFQTFNDGDEWYQMDKAGHVWSAYTLGHYGKGLLDWC
;
A
#
# COMPACT_ATOMS: atom_id res chain seq x y z
N MET A 1 -35.58 -0.32 -8.21
CA MET A 1 -34.33 -0.97 -8.66
C MET A 1 -33.15 -0.55 -7.77
N THR A 2 -33.25 -0.74 -6.44
CA THR A 2 -32.26 -0.22 -5.46
C THR A 2 -31.84 -1.26 -4.41
N ARG A 3 -32.27 -2.52 -4.55
CA ARG A 3 -31.95 -3.59 -3.59
C ARG A 3 -30.87 -4.57 -4.06
N ILE A 4 -30.42 -4.47 -5.32
CA ILE A 4 -29.42 -5.38 -5.89
C ILE A 4 -27.99 -4.85 -5.69
N ALA A 5 -27.80 -3.52 -5.68
CA ALA A 5 -26.49 -2.89 -5.51
C ALA A 5 -25.86 -3.17 -4.12
N GLY A 6 -26.67 -3.24 -3.06
CA GLY A 6 -26.17 -3.51 -1.69
C GLY A 6 -25.67 -4.93 -1.47
N VAL A 7 -26.22 -5.92 -2.20
CA VAL A 7 -25.85 -7.33 -2.07
C VAL A 7 -24.48 -7.59 -2.72
N LEU A 8 -24.17 -6.92 -3.83
CA LEU A 8 -22.90 -7.09 -4.52
C LEU A 8 -21.71 -6.48 -3.75
N VAL A 9 -21.91 -5.35 -3.07
CA VAL A 9 -20.88 -4.76 -2.18
C VAL A 9 -20.60 -5.66 -0.97
N TYR A 10 -21.64 -6.29 -0.41
CA TYR A 10 -21.51 -7.20 0.74
C TYR A 10 -20.76 -8.51 0.40
N TRP A 11 -20.94 -9.02 -0.83
CA TRP A 11 -20.22 -10.21 -1.32
C TRP A 11 -18.76 -9.93 -1.68
N ALA A 12 -18.43 -8.72 -2.18
CA ALA A 12 -17.04 -8.34 -2.43
C ALA A 12 -16.22 -8.22 -1.14
N VAL A 13 -16.84 -7.75 -0.04
CA VAL A 13 -16.17 -7.67 1.28
C VAL A 13 -16.05 -9.06 1.94
N SER A 14 -17.04 -9.95 1.75
CA SER A 14 -17.04 -11.29 2.36
C SER A 14 -16.15 -12.32 1.65
N ALA A 15 -15.83 -12.12 0.37
CA ALA A 15 -14.94 -13.00 -0.40
C ALA A 15 -13.44 -12.80 -0.08
N VAL A 16 -13.11 -11.76 0.70
CA VAL A 16 -11.80 -11.57 1.32
C VAL A 16 -11.88 -11.97 2.80
N ALA A 17 -12.46 -13.12 3.09
CA ALA A 17 -11.92 -13.94 4.16
C ALA A 17 -10.81 -14.75 3.49
N PRO A 18 -9.54 -14.29 3.48
CA PRO A 18 -8.51 -15.25 3.16
C PRO A 18 -8.65 -16.33 4.22
N ALA A 19 -8.37 -17.56 3.83
CA ALA A 19 -7.64 -18.44 4.70
C ALA A 19 -6.37 -17.69 5.15
N LEU A 20 -6.50 -16.80 6.12
CA LEU A 20 -5.38 -16.28 6.88
C LEU A 20 -4.95 -17.49 7.67
N ALA A 21 -3.93 -18.17 7.18
CA ALA A 21 -3.10 -18.98 8.04
C ALA A 21 -2.75 -18.06 9.22
N GLN A 22 -3.49 -18.21 10.31
CA GLN A 22 -3.25 -17.47 11.52
C GLN A 22 -1.93 -18.02 12.01
N ASP A 23 -0.86 -17.27 11.78
CA ASP A 23 0.48 -17.66 12.18
C ASP A 23 0.44 -17.99 13.67
N THR A 24 0.59 -19.27 14.00
CA THR A 24 0.50 -19.77 15.37
C THR A 24 1.74 -19.41 16.18
N THR A 25 2.76 -18.82 15.55
CA THR A 25 4.03 -18.47 16.22
C THR A 25 3.99 -17.12 16.95
N VAL A 26 3.00 -16.25 16.71
CA VAL A 26 2.87 -14.96 17.42
C VAL A 26 1.95 -15.09 18.63
N SER A 27 2.46 -15.66 19.72
CA SER A 27 1.64 -15.89 20.93
C SER A 27 1.30 -14.62 21.73
N ASN A 28 1.87 -13.45 21.38
CA ASN A 28 1.73 -12.20 22.15
C ASN A 28 1.61 -10.93 21.27
N LEU A 29 0.83 -10.97 20.18
CA LEU A 29 0.57 -9.79 19.34
C LEU A 29 -0.18 -8.67 20.10
N ASN A 30 0.40 -7.48 20.21
CA ASN A 30 -0.30 -6.29 20.66
C ASN A 30 -1.14 -5.69 19.51
N ARG A 31 -2.42 -6.03 19.51
CA ARG A 31 -3.38 -5.60 18.48
C ARG A 31 -3.49 -4.08 18.36
N GLU A 32 -3.42 -3.35 19.47
CA GLU A 32 -3.52 -1.88 19.45
C GLU A 32 -2.33 -1.25 18.71
N ARG A 33 -1.11 -1.75 18.98
CA ARG A 33 0.10 -1.32 18.26
C ARG A 33 0.02 -1.65 16.78
N MET A 34 -0.38 -2.88 16.44
CA MET A 34 -0.49 -3.31 15.05
C MET A 34 -1.46 -2.42 14.28
N VAL A 35 -2.65 -2.17 14.83
CA VAL A 35 -3.64 -1.27 14.21
C VAL A 35 -3.09 0.14 14.08
N GLY A 36 -2.41 0.67 15.11
CA GLY A 36 -1.78 1.98 15.07
C GLY A 36 -0.71 2.11 13.97
N VAL A 37 0.20 1.14 13.88
CA VAL A 37 1.28 1.10 12.87
C VAL A 37 0.69 1.02 11.46
N VAL A 38 -0.27 0.13 11.22
CA VAL A 38 -0.88 -0.05 9.89
C VAL A 38 -1.70 1.19 9.50
N ALA A 39 -2.49 1.74 10.42
CA ALA A 39 -3.28 2.95 10.15
C ALA A 39 -2.39 4.17 9.87
N ALA A 40 -1.34 4.38 10.68
CA ALA A 40 -0.38 5.46 10.49
C ALA A 40 0.36 5.31 9.16
N GLY A 41 0.82 4.10 8.81
CA GLY A 41 1.47 3.81 7.53
C GLY A 41 0.54 4.09 6.34
N GLY A 42 -0.71 3.65 6.42
CA GLY A 42 -1.72 3.90 5.38
C GLY A 42 -2.02 5.39 5.19
N LEU A 43 -2.15 6.15 6.28
CA LEU A 43 -2.32 7.61 6.24
C LEU A 43 -1.10 8.30 5.65
N ALA A 44 0.11 7.90 6.05
CA ALA A 44 1.35 8.49 5.54
C ALA A 44 1.50 8.26 4.03
N ILE A 45 1.25 7.04 3.54
CA ILE A 45 1.30 6.73 2.10
C ILE A 45 0.24 7.53 1.34
N THR A 46 -1.02 7.48 1.80
CA THR A 46 -2.12 8.17 1.13
C THR A 46 -1.91 9.68 1.09
N GLY A 47 -1.50 10.27 2.22
CA GLY A 47 -1.18 11.69 2.32
C GLY A 47 -0.02 12.10 1.42
N SER A 48 1.02 11.25 1.32
CA SER A 48 2.17 11.50 0.43
C SER A 48 1.77 11.48 -1.04
N LEU A 49 0.92 10.53 -1.45
CA LEU A 49 0.42 10.46 -2.82
C LEU A 49 -0.43 11.68 -3.19
N ILE A 50 -1.31 12.13 -2.30
CA ILE A 50 -2.09 13.36 -2.51
C ILE A 50 -1.15 14.57 -2.58
N ALA A 51 -0.16 14.67 -1.69
CA ALA A 51 0.78 15.78 -1.70
C ALA A 51 1.60 15.83 -2.99
N LEU A 52 2.09 14.68 -3.47
CA LEU A 52 2.83 14.57 -4.73
C LEU A 52 1.96 14.90 -5.94
N ASP A 53 0.72 14.41 -5.98
CA ASP A 53 -0.25 14.74 -7.02
C ASP A 53 -0.42 16.25 -7.16
N ARG A 54 -0.65 16.96 -6.05
CA ARG A 54 -0.78 18.42 -6.06
C ARG A 54 0.52 19.11 -6.40
N ALA A 55 1.64 18.69 -5.81
CA ALA A 55 2.92 19.34 -6.03
C ALA A 55 3.41 19.26 -7.48
N TRP A 56 3.12 18.16 -8.19
CA TRP A 56 3.67 17.91 -9.53
C TRP A 56 2.64 18.07 -10.66
N PHE A 57 1.35 17.82 -10.41
CA PHE A 57 0.37 17.69 -11.49
C PHE A 57 -0.78 18.71 -11.45
N GLU A 58 -0.88 19.58 -10.43
CA GLU A 58 -2.00 20.54 -10.28
C GLU A 58 -2.19 21.48 -11.49
N GLN A 59 -1.13 21.75 -12.26
CA GLN A 59 -1.14 22.67 -13.39
C GLN A 59 -1.36 22.00 -14.75
N TYR A 60 -1.52 20.67 -14.79
CA TYR A 60 -1.60 19.90 -16.03
C TYR A 60 -2.97 19.25 -16.17
N GLU A 61 -3.46 19.16 -17.42
CA GLU A 61 -4.68 18.41 -17.71
C GLU A 61 -4.42 16.91 -17.56
N GLN A 62 -5.32 16.20 -16.88
CA GLN A 62 -5.19 14.76 -16.71
C GLN A 62 -5.43 14.04 -18.03
N VAL A 63 -4.47 13.20 -18.42
CA VAL A 63 -4.56 12.35 -19.61
C VAL A 63 -4.83 10.90 -19.21
N PRO A 64 -5.41 10.08 -20.11
CA PRO A 64 -5.53 8.64 -19.88
C PRO A 64 -4.16 8.01 -19.62
N PHE A 65 -4.13 6.94 -18.83
CA PHE A 65 -2.90 6.21 -18.51
C PHE A 65 -2.13 5.81 -19.78
N GLN A 66 -0.84 6.18 -19.82
CA GLN A 66 0.08 5.86 -20.91
C GLN A 66 1.13 4.86 -20.41
N THR A 67 1.60 4.00 -21.31
CA THR A 67 2.70 3.07 -21.04
C THR A 67 3.82 3.31 -22.03
N PHE A 68 5.05 3.15 -21.57
CA PHE A 68 6.24 3.09 -22.43
C PHE A 68 7.28 2.16 -21.77
N ASN A 69 8.24 1.70 -22.55
CA ASN A 69 9.36 0.91 -22.03
C ASN A 69 10.43 1.88 -21.51
N ASP A 70 10.68 1.86 -20.21
CA ASP A 70 11.69 2.66 -19.51
C ASP A 70 12.96 1.86 -19.16
N GLY A 71 13.17 0.73 -19.85
CA GLY A 71 14.22 -0.23 -19.57
C GLY A 71 15.65 0.28 -19.75
N ASP A 72 15.89 1.21 -20.68
CA ASP A 72 17.22 1.75 -20.99
C ASP A 72 17.43 3.18 -20.45
N GLU A 73 16.42 3.70 -19.76
CA GLU A 73 16.37 5.03 -19.22
C GLU A 73 17.22 5.12 -17.94
N TRP A 74 17.83 6.30 -17.75
CA TRP A 74 18.47 6.70 -16.50
C TRP A 74 19.52 5.71 -15.96
N TYR A 75 20.21 4.97 -16.83
CA TYR A 75 21.28 4.03 -16.42
C TYR A 75 20.86 3.05 -15.32
N GLN A 76 19.59 2.63 -15.30
CA GLN A 76 19.03 1.77 -14.26
C GLN A 76 19.01 2.34 -12.84
N MET A 77 19.20 3.66 -12.68
CA MET A 77 19.17 4.32 -11.37
C MET A 77 17.84 4.14 -10.64
N ASP A 78 16.74 4.15 -11.38
CA ASP A 78 15.40 3.87 -10.85
C ASP A 78 15.33 2.45 -10.24
N LYS A 79 15.80 1.43 -10.96
CA LYS A 79 15.83 0.03 -10.50
C LYS A 79 16.69 -0.12 -9.25
N ALA A 80 17.84 0.54 -9.19
CA ALA A 80 18.69 0.56 -7.99
C ALA A 80 17.98 1.23 -6.81
N GLY A 81 17.31 2.36 -7.06
CA GLY A 81 16.48 3.06 -6.08
C GLY A 81 15.33 2.21 -5.54
N HIS A 82 14.66 1.45 -6.41
CA HIS A 82 13.62 0.51 -6.02
C HIS A 82 14.14 -0.60 -5.11
N VAL A 83 15.25 -1.24 -5.48
CA VAL A 83 15.86 -2.30 -4.65
C VAL A 83 16.24 -1.75 -3.28
N TRP A 84 16.93 -0.61 -3.24
CA TRP A 84 17.35 0.03 -2.00
C TRP A 84 16.16 0.40 -1.11
N SER A 85 15.16 1.08 -1.68
CA SER A 85 14.00 1.57 -0.93
C SER A 85 13.13 0.40 -0.44
N ALA A 86 12.91 -0.62 -1.28
CA ALA A 86 12.16 -1.81 -0.90
C ALA A 86 12.84 -2.57 0.25
N TYR A 87 14.16 -2.77 0.18
CA TYR A 87 14.91 -3.40 1.26
C TYR A 87 14.81 -2.58 2.56
N THR A 88 15.05 -1.27 2.46
CA THR A 88 15.08 -0.37 3.63
C THR A 88 13.72 -0.30 4.30
N LEU A 89 12.65 -0.04 3.53
CA LEU A 89 11.29 0.01 4.05
C LEU A 89 10.83 -1.35 4.59
N GLY A 90 11.18 -2.45 3.92
CA GLY A 90 10.88 -3.80 4.39
C GLY A 90 11.57 -4.14 5.72
N HIS A 91 12.86 -3.79 5.85
CA HIS A 91 13.62 -4.01 7.07
C HIS A 91 13.03 -3.26 8.27
N TYR A 92 12.75 -1.96 8.11
CA TYR A 92 12.12 -1.17 9.15
C TYR A 92 10.67 -1.59 9.43
N GLY A 93 9.91 -1.90 8.38
CA GLY A 93 8.53 -2.38 8.49
C GLY A 93 8.44 -3.68 9.28
N LYS A 94 9.36 -4.62 9.03
CA LYS A 94 9.48 -5.84 9.85
C LYS A 94 9.74 -5.49 11.32
N GLY A 95 10.69 -4.60 11.62
CA GLY A 95 10.98 -4.19 12.99
C GLY A 95 9.77 -3.55 13.70
N LEU A 96 8.97 -2.75 12.98
CA LEU A 96 7.75 -2.15 13.52
C LEU A 96 6.68 -3.21 13.82
N LEU A 97 6.55 -4.21 12.95
CA LEU A 97 5.59 -5.31 13.15
C LEU A 97 6.03 -6.28 14.24
N ASP A 98 7.34 -6.57 14.36
CA ASP A 98 7.88 -7.40 15.44
C ASP A 98 7.71 -6.72 16.83
N TRP A 99 7.56 -5.39 16.88
CA TRP A 99 7.26 -4.61 18.10
C TRP A 99 5.77 -4.63 18.51
N CYS A 100 4.90 -5.00 17.58
CA CYS A 100 3.48 -5.15 17.82
C CYS A 100 3.24 -6.48 18.53
#